data_AF-A0A6A4HW59-F1
#
_entry.id   AF-A0A6A4HW59-F1
#
_cell.length_a   1.000
_cell.length_b   1.000
_cell.length_c   1.000
_cell.angle_alpha   90.00
_cell.angle_beta   90.00
_cell.angle_gamma   90.00
#
_symmetry.space_group_name_H-M   'P 1'
#
loop_
_entity.id
_entity.type
_entity.pdbx_description
1 polymer ?
#
loop_
_entity_poly.entity_id
_entity_poly.type
_entity_poly.pdbx_seq_one_letter_code
_entity_poly.pdbx_strand_id
1 'polypeptide(L)'
;LHNAQQDLEEYEKEIYTLDSRRSFLAQQRDRLREIMLQAQALLSPIRTVPDEILRLIFDDCCETNHFEFNSTTRVEPPSARDIPAFAVSNVCSRWRRIGLAFPNIWSRISVEY
;
A
#
# COMPACT_ATOMS: atom_id res chain seq x y z
N LEU A 1 26.24 -37.64 38.02
CA LEU A 1 26.25 -38.13 36.61
C LEU A 1 24.86 -38.10 36.02
N HIS A 2 23.86 -38.78 36.60
CA HIS A 2 22.47 -38.76 36.09
C HIS A 2 21.85 -37.35 36.01
N ASN A 3 21.91 -36.55 37.08
CA ASN A 3 21.40 -35.17 37.04
C ASN A 3 22.10 -34.31 35.98
N ALA A 4 23.41 -34.46 35.81
CA ALA A 4 24.17 -33.73 34.80
C ALA A 4 23.82 -34.15 33.36
N GLN A 5 23.39 -35.40 33.15
CA GLN A 5 22.88 -35.86 31.85
C GLN A 5 21.48 -35.30 31.58
N GLN A 6 20.62 -35.25 32.60
CA GLN A 6 19.29 -34.67 32.50
C GLN A 6 19.36 -33.16 32.21
N ASP A 7 20.23 -32.43 32.91
CA ASP A 7 20.45 -31.00 32.69
C ASP A 7 20.96 -30.74 31.25
N LEU A 8 21.84 -31.61 30.74
CA LEU A 8 22.34 -31.51 29.37
C LEU A 8 21.21 -31.69 28.34
N GLU A 9 20.36 -32.70 28.50
CA GLU A 9 19.21 -32.93 27.62
C GLU A 9 18.23 -31.75 27.63
N GLU A 10 18.00 -31.15 28.80
CA GLU A 10 17.14 -29.97 28.94
C GLU A 10 17.72 -28.76 28.19
N TYR A 11 19.02 -28.50 28.34
CA TYR A 11 19.70 -27.42 27.63
C TYR A 11 19.74 -27.64 26.12
N GLU A 12 19.98 -28.87 25.65
CA GLU A 12 19.94 -29.17 24.21
C GLU A 12 18.56 -28.90 23.61
N LYS A 13 17.50 -29.25 24.34
CA LYS A 13 16.12 -28.96 23.93
C LYS A 13 15.82 -27.46 23.89
N GLU A 14 16.31 -26.71 24.87
CA GLU A 14 16.17 -25.26 24.90
C GLU A 14 16.92 -24.60 23.73
N ILE A 15 18.16 -25.01 23.48
CA ILE A 15 18.96 -24.56 22.33
C ILE A 15 18.22 -24.82 21.02
N TYR A 16 17.73 -26.05 20.83
CA TYR A 16 16.98 -26.41 19.62
C TYR A 16 15.74 -25.52 19.42
N THR A 17 15.02 -25.23 20.50
CA THR A 17 13.83 -24.37 20.47
C THR A 17 14.19 -22.93 20.11
N LEU A 18 15.26 -22.39 20.70
CA LEU A 18 15.73 -21.03 20.44
C LEU A 18 16.25 -20.87 19.02
N ASP A 19 17.02 -21.83 18.51
CA ASP A 19 17.52 -21.81 17.13
C ASP A 19 16.38 -21.91 16.11
N SER A 20 15.38 -22.74 16.40
CA SER A 20 14.16 -22.83 15.57
C SER A 20 13.44 -21.47 15.52
N ARG A 21 13.28 -20.79 16.66
CA ARG A 21 12.67 -19.46 16.74
C ARG A 21 13.50 -18.39 16.05
N ARG A 22 14.83 -18.45 16.19
CA ARG A 22 15.77 -17.55 15.50
C ARG A 22 15.68 -17.71 13.99
N SER A 23 15.65 -18.94 13.49
CA SER A 23 15.51 -19.24 12.06
C SER A 23 14.18 -18.69 11.51
N PHE A 24 13.07 -18.93 12.23
CA PHE A 24 11.77 -18.39 11.85
C PHE A 24 11.79 -16.85 11.75
N LEU A 25 12.31 -16.15 12.76
CA LEU A 25 12.39 -14.69 12.75
C LEU A 25 13.32 -14.15 11.66
N ALA A 26 14.43 -14.85 11.38
CA ALA A 26 15.34 -14.49 10.28
C ALA A 26 14.63 -14.57 8.93
N GLN A 27 13.86 -15.64 8.68
CA GLN A 27 13.06 -15.78 7.47
C GLN A 27 12.00 -14.68 7.34
N GLN A 28 11.29 -14.34 8.43
CA GLN A 28 10.32 -13.23 8.42
C GLN A 28 10.99 -11.89 8.12
N ARG A 29 12.15 -11.62 8.74
CA ARG A 29 12.94 -10.40 8.48
C ARG A 29 13.35 -10.32 7.01
N ASP A 30 13.86 -11.41 6.44
CA ASP A 30 14.38 -11.40 5.08
C ASP A 30 13.23 -11.25 4.06
N ARG A 31 12.08 -11.87 4.31
CA ARG A 31 10.84 -11.60 3.56
C ARG A 31 10.42 -10.12 3.61
N LEU A 32 10.44 -9.51 4.79
CA LEU A 32 10.11 -8.09 4.93
C LEU A 32 11.11 -7.19 4.18
N ARG A 33 12.40 -7.52 4.21
CA ARG A 33 13.43 -6.79 3.46
C ARG A 33 13.17 -6.87 1.96
N GLU A 34 12.81 -8.03 1.43
CA GLU A 34 12.46 -8.18 0.01
C GLU A 34 11.26 -7.32 -0.37
N ILE A 35 10.18 -7.35 0.44
CA ILE A 35 9.00 -6.50 0.23
C ILE A 35 9.38 -5.02 0.24
N MET A 36 10.20 -4.59 1.19
CA MET A 36 10.67 -3.21 1.29
C MET A 36 11.50 -2.80 0.06
N LEU A 37 12.40 -3.66 -0.41
CA LEU A 37 13.21 -3.43 -1.61
C LEU A 37 12.33 -3.29 -2.85
N GLN A 38 11.34 -4.17 -3.03
CA GLN A 38 10.37 -4.09 -4.13
C GLN A 38 9.55 -2.80 -4.07
N ALA A 39 9.02 -2.46 -2.90
CA ALA A 39 8.28 -1.22 -2.70
C ALA A 39 9.15 0.02 -2.99
N GLN A 40 10.41 0.01 -2.56
CA GLN A 40 11.34 1.11 -2.78
C GLN A 40 11.74 1.26 -4.25
N ALA A 41 11.90 0.14 -4.98
CA ALA A 41 12.11 0.14 -6.42
C ALA A 41 10.93 0.74 -7.18
N LEU A 42 9.69 0.46 -6.76
CA LEU A 42 8.47 1.05 -7.34
C LEU A 42 8.31 2.54 -6.99
N LEU A 43 8.64 2.92 -5.76
CA LEU A 43 8.52 4.30 -5.29
C LEU A 43 9.61 5.22 -5.85
N SER A 44 10.77 4.69 -6.25
CA SER A 44 11.87 5.49 -6.77
C SER A 44 11.48 6.29 -8.03
N PRO A 45 10.93 5.68 -9.10
CA PRO A 45 10.43 6.43 -10.25
C PRO A 45 9.33 7.44 -9.89
N ILE A 46 8.35 7.03 -9.08
CA ILE A 46 7.19 7.87 -8.70
C ILE A 46 7.64 9.11 -7.89
N ARG A 47 8.70 9.00 -7.09
CA ARG A 47 9.29 10.12 -6.35
C ARG A 47 10.12 11.05 -7.25
N THR A 48 10.67 10.56 -8.35
CA THR A 48 11.46 11.37 -9.29
C THR A 48 10.64 12.02 -10.39
N VAL A 49 9.43 11.55 -10.69
CA VAL A 49 8.54 12.20 -11.67
C VAL A 49 8.28 13.65 -11.24
N PRO A 50 8.47 14.69 -12.07
CA PRO A 50 8.14 16.07 -11.75
C PRO A 50 6.64 16.31 -11.50
N ASP A 51 6.30 17.37 -10.75
CA ASP A 51 4.90 17.71 -10.45
C ASP A 51 4.11 18.07 -11.73
N GLU A 52 4.76 18.61 -12.75
CA GLU A 52 4.16 18.92 -14.07
C GLU A 52 3.68 17.65 -14.78
N ILE A 53 4.52 16.60 -14.76
CA ILE A 53 4.20 15.33 -15.41
C ILE A 53 3.08 14.61 -14.65
N LEU A 54 3.09 14.67 -13.30
CA LEU A 54 1.98 14.15 -12.51
C LEU A 54 0.67 14.87 -12.81
N ARG A 55 0.70 16.21 -12.99
CA ARG A 55 -0.50 16.97 -13.39
C ARG A 55 -0.99 16.56 -14.77
N LEU A 56 -0.11 16.33 -15.74
CA LEU A 56 -0.51 15.83 -17.07
C LEU A 56 -1.15 14.45 -16.99
N ILE A 57 -0.58 13.53 -16.21
CA ILE A 57 -1.17 12.21 -15.97
C ILE A 57 -2.56 12.34 -15.31
N PHE A 58 -2.69 13.21 -14.32
CA PHE A 58 -3.98 13.41 -13.64
C PHE A 58 -5.02 14.01 -14.60
N ASP A 59 -4.63 14.96 -15.43
CA ASP A 59 -5.52 15.59 -16.41
C ASP A 59 -6.02 14.58 -17.45
N ASP A 60 -5.16 13.65 -17.87
CA ASP A 60 -5.48 12.59 -18.82
C ASP A 60 -6.36 11.49 -18.19
N CYS A 61 -6.02 11.04 -16.97
CA CYS A 61 -6.73 9.95 -16.31
C CYS A 61 -8.04 10.37 -15.63
N CYS A 62 -8.20 11.65 -15.26
CA CYS A 62 -9.39 12.16 -14.58
C CYS A 62 -10.33 12.84 -15.58
N GLU A 63 -10.85 12.08 -16.54
CA GLU A 63 -11.76 12.63 -17.56
C GLU A 63 -13.10 13.09 -16.97
N THR A 64 -13.77 12.25 -16.16
CA THR A 64 -15.02 12.59 -15.49
C THR A 64 -15.14 11.86 -14.15
N ASN A 65 -15.64 12.53 -13.12
CA ASN A 65 -16.03 11.93 -11.84
C ASN A 65 -17.54 11.68 -11.86
N HIS A 66 -17.91 10.40 -11.92
CA HIS A 66 -19.27 9.91 -11.95
C HIS A 66 -19.79 9.70 -10.53
N PHE A 67 -20.94 10.30 -10.24
CA PHE A 67 -21.67 10.10 -8.99
C PHE A 67 -23.05 9.53 -9.33
N GLU A 68 -23.25 8.26 -9.00
CA GLU A 68 -24.54 7.59 -9.15
C GLU A 68 -25.37 7.74 -7.87
N PHE A 69 -26.57 8.30 -7.99
CA PHE A 69 -27.52 8.47 -6.88
C PHE A 69 -28.60 7.38 -6.90
N ASN A 70 -28.17 6.16 -6.63
CA ASN A 70 -29.08 5.04 -6.47
C ASN A 70 -29.79 5.11 -5.09
N SER A 71 -31.12 5.20 -5.09
CA SER A 71 -31.95 5.23 -3.86
C SER A 71 -32.38 3.86 -3.35
N THR A 72 -32.03 2.76 -4.04
CA THR A 72 -32.68 1.44 -3.87
C THR A 72 -31.74 0.26 -3.59
N THR A 73 -30.42 0.42 -3.70
CA THR A 73 -29.42 -0.60 -3.40
C THR A 73 -28.36 -0.08 -2.45
N ARG A 74 -27.85 -0.97 -1.59
CA ARG A 74 -26.69 -0.71 -0.72
C ARG A 74 -25.57 -0.09 -1.56
N VAL A 75 -25.21 1.15 -1.24
CA VAL A 75 -24.15 1.91 -1.90
C VAL A 75 -22.86 1.10 -1.82
N GLU A 76 -22.50 0.41 -2.89
CA GLU A 76 -21.13 -0.07 -3.03
C GLU A 76 -20.22 1.17 -3.09
N PRO A 77 -19.06 1.14 -2.42
CA PRO A 77 -18.15 2.27 -2.49
C PRO A 77 -17.77 2.52 -3.96
N PRO A 78 -17.74 3.79 -4.40
CA PRO A 78 -17.35 4.11 -5.76
C PRO A 78 -15.96 3.54 -6.05
N SER A 79 -15.86 2.86 -7.18
CA SER A 79 -14.62 2.31 -7.67
C SER A 79 -13.64 3.42 -8.06
N ALA A 80 -12.37 3.06 -8.24
CA ALA A 80 -11.36 3.99 -8.73
C ALA A 80 -11.68 4.56 -10.12
N ARG A 81 -12.56 3.91 -10.90
CA ARG A 81 -13.01 4.37 -12.21
C ARG A 81 -14.13 5.40 -12.12
N ASP A 82 -14.95 5.33 -11.07
CA ASP A 82 -16.10 6.20 -10.91
C ASP A 82 -15.63 7.60 -10.48
N ILE A 83 -14.66 7.66 -9.58
CA ILE A 83 -14.13 8.94 -9.07
C ILE A 83 -12.59 8.96 -9.23
N PRO A 84 -12.07 9.12 -10.46
CA PRO A 84 -10.63 9.06 -10.73
C PRO A 84 -9.84 10.14 -9.98
N ALA A 85 -10.41 11.35 -9.81
CA ALA A 85 -9.75 12.42 -9.04
C ALA A 85 -9.54 12.03 -7.57
N PHE A 86 -10.52 11.30 -7.00
CA PHE A 86 -10.39 10.72 -5.67
C PHE A 86 -9.37 9.59 -5.65
N ALA A 87 -9.39 8.69 -6.63
CA ALA A 87 -8.45 7.58 -6.72
C ALA A 87 -6.98 8.06 -6.74
N VAL A 88 -6.63 8.99 -7.63
CA VAL A 88 -5.26 9.53 -7.72
C VAL A 88 -4.86 10.30 -6.45
N SER A 89 -5.79 11.04 -5.85
CA SER A 89 -5.54 11.80 -4.62
C SER A 89 -5.38 10.93 -3.37
N ASN A 90 -5.69 9.63 -3.45
CA ASN A 90 -5.51 8.67 -2.35
C ASN A 90 -4.25 7.81 -2.46
N VAL A 91 -3.44 7.96 -3.51
CA VAL A 91 -2.22 7.15 -3.73
C VAL A 91 -1.13 7.44 -2.68
N CYS A 92 -0.74 8.70 -2.51
CA CYS A 92 0.23 9.12 -1.49
C CYS A 92 0.08 10.59 -1.12
N SER A 93 0.78 11.06 -0.08
CA SER A 93 0.73 12.46 0.37
C SER A 93 1.11 13.46 -0.72
N ARG A 94 2.08 13.13 -1.58
CA ARG A 94 2.49 13.97 -2.71
C ARG A 94 1.39 14.08 -3.76
N TRP A 95 0.79 12.95 -4.16
CA TRP A 95 -0.29 12.93 -5.15
C TRP A 95 -1.52 13.65 -4.62
N ARG A 96 -1.85 13.47 -3.33
CA ARG A 96 -2.91 14.23 -2.66
C ARG A 96 -2.67 15.74 -2.74
N ARG A 97 -1.45 16.21 -2.40
CA ARG A 97 -1.10 17.63 -2.48
C ARG A 97 -1.29 18.18 -3.89
N ILE A 98 -0.81 17.47 -4.91
CA ILE A 98 -0.92 17.90 -6.31
C ILE A 98 -2.38 17.88 -6.78
N GLY A 99 -3.11 16.79 -6.51
CA GLY A 99 -4.51 16.64 -6.90
C GLY A 99 -5.41 17.70 -6.27
N LEU A 100 -5.22 18.02 -4.98
CA LEU A 100 -5.97 19.09 -4.32
C LEU A 100 -5.61 20.49 -4.84
N ALA A 101 -4.37 20.71 -5.27
CA ALA A 101 -3.93 21.96 -5.87
C ALA A 101 -4.31 22.11 -7.36
N PHE A 102 -4.91 21.07 -7.97
CA PHE A 102 -5.28 21.04 -9.37
C PHE A 102 -6.81 20.96 -9.53
N PRO A 103 -7.54 22.09 -9.44
CA PRO A 103 -9.00 22.09 -9.39
C PRO A 103 -9.68 21.52 -10.64
N ASN A 104 -8.99 21.53 -11.79
CA ASN A 104 -9.54 21.05 -13.08
C ASN A 104 -10.02 19.59 -13.02
N ILE A 105 -9.30 18.71 -12.31
CA ILE A 105 -9.71 17.29 -12.20
C ILE A 105 -10.94 17.09 -11.31
N TRP A 106 -11.29 18.06 -10.47
CA TRP A 106 -12.45 18.03 -9.58
C TRP A 106 -13.68 18.71 -10.17
N SER A 107 -13.52 19.55 -11.20
CA SER A 107 -14.63 20.24 -11.85
C SER A 107 -15.34 19.40 -12.92
N ARG A 108 -14.76 18.26 -13.31
CA ARG A 108 -15.31 17.35 -14.32
C ARG A 108 -16.23 16.35 -13.62
N ILE A 109 -17.51 16.68 -13.50
CA ILE A 109 -18.48 15.91 -12.71
C ILE A 109 -19.65 15.50 -13.61
N SER A 110 -20.03 14.23 -13.56
CA SER A 110 -21.31 13.72 -14.07
C SER A 110 -22.13 13.18 -12.91
N VAL A 111 -23.41 13.52 -12.88
CA VAL A 111 -24.35 13.03 -11.88
C VAL A 111 -25.48 12.33 -12.60
N GLU A 112 -25.69 11.06 -12.27
CA GLU A 112 -26.80 10.26 -12.78
C GLU A 112 -27.74 9.92 -11.63
N TYR A 113 -29.05 10.04 -11.88
CA TYR A 113 -30.14 9.84 -10.92
C TYR A 113 -30.95 8.60 -11.28
#